data_AF-F8F306-F1
#
_entry.id   AF-F8F306-F1
#
_cell.length_a   1.000
_cell.length_b   1.000
_cell.length_c   1.000
_cell.angle_alpha   90.00
_cell.angle_beta   90.00
_cell.angle_gamma   90.00
#
_symmetry.space_group_name_H-M   'P 1'
#
loop_
_entity.id
_entity.type
_entity.pdbx_description
1 polymer ?
#
loop_
_entity_poly.entity_id
_entity_poly.type
_entity_poly.pdbx_seq_one_letter_code
_entity_poly.pdbx_strand_id
1 'polypeptide(L)'
;MPTKIYRYHVENLRKIELTINHISRLARNTIASRDPENSLLSLLRLYSFLIGAWAETRLKKLLNEERGFCDADRNEILTVATQMDQWKLTIEKAFRNHYGLKKAELNNVSLGETAAARFNVLNKIINEDLRILIEIRNKLAHGQWIYPFNSEGTAIEQDKYRLINQENLQSLQFKYALVKHLADTVHDLVVSKATFERDFDAHFKQLNQVKINLERKKYSDYEDMLIKRRIESRRKTKLT
;
A
#
# COMPACT_ATOMS: atom_id res chain seq x y z
N MET A 1 -19.98 5.01 19.13
CA MET A 1 -20.64 3.90 18.41
C MET A 1 -20.32 4.12 16.95
N PRO A 2 -19.54 3.23 16.30
CA PRO A 2 -18.94 3.58 15.02
C PRO A 2 -20.02 3.84 13.98
N THR A 3 -19.83 4.90 13.17
CA THR A 3 -20.80 5.29 12.14
C THR A 3 -21.04 4.13 11.17
N LYS A 4 -22.22 4.09 10.56
CA LYS A 4 -22.58 3.06 9.58
C LYS A 4 -21.58 3.04 8.41
N ILE A 5 -21.16 4.23 7.96
CA ILE A 5 -20.17 4.41 6.88
C ILE A 5 -18.81 3.82 7.28
N TYR A 6 -18.34 4.08 8.50
CA TYR A 6 -17.10 3.49 9.00
C TYR A 6 -17.14 1.96 8.94
N ARG A 7 -18.23 1.35 9.42
CA ARG A 7 -18.39 -0.12 9.40
C ARG A 7 -18.35 -0.67 7.98
N TYR A 8 -18.95 0.01 7.02
CA TYR A 8 -18.89 -0.38 5.61
C TYR A 8 -17.47 -0.34 5.04
N HIS A 9 -16.69 0.69 5.36
CA HIS A 9 -15.29 0.73 4.95
C HIS A 9 -14.44 -0.35 5.64
N VAL A 10 -14.73 -0.69 6.90
CA VAL A 10 -14.08 -1.81 7.60
C VAL A 10 -14.38 -3.14 6.90
N GLU A 11 -15.64 -3.42 6.57
CA GLU A 11 -16.02 -4.67 5.88
C GLU A 11 -15.42 -4.76 4.47
N ASN A 12 -15.43 -3.66 3.71
CA ASN A 12 -14.79 -3.60 2.40
C ASN A 12 -13.28 -3.86 2.51
N LEU A 13 -12.61 -3.24 3.47
CA LEU A 13 -11.18 -3.44 3.70
C LEU A 13 -10.87 -4.90 4.05
N ARG A 14 -11.62 -5.50 4.98
CA ARG A 14 -11.50 -6.91 5.34
C ARG A 14 -11.66 -7.83 4.13
N LYS A 15 -12.65 -7.55 3.27
CA LYS A 15 -12.90 -8.36 2.07
C LYS A 15 -11.75 -8.27 1.06
N ILE A 16 -11.19 -7.06 0.86
CA ILE A 16 -10.01 -6.87 0.01
C ILE A 16 -8.80 -7.62 0.59
N GLU A 17 -8.53 -7.53 1.89
CA GLU A 17 -7.43 -8.24 2.54
C GLU A 17 -7.54 -9.76 2.41
N LEU A 18 -8.74 -10.30 2.59
CA LEU A 18 -9.01 -11.73 2.35
C LEU A 18 -8.71 -12.12 0.90
N THR A 19 -9.10 -11.27 -0.05
CA THR A 19 -8.88 -11.51 -1.48
C THR A 19 -7.39 -11.45 -1.84
N ILE A 20 -6.64 -10.47 -1.32
CA ILE A 20 -5.18 -10.38 -1.44
C ILE A 20 -4.52 -11.67 -0.96
N ASN A 21 -4.92 -12.17 0.22
CA ASN A 21 -4.39 -13.42 0.77
C ASN A 21 -4.71 -14.64 -0.12
N HIS A 22 -5.92 -14.71 -0.67
CA HIS A 22 -6.30 -15.76 -1.61
C HIS A 22 -5.46 -15.72 -2.89
N ILE A 23 -5.34 -14.56 -3.53
CA ILE A 23 -4.53 -14.39 -4.74
C ILE A 23 -3.05 -14.71 -4.45
N SER A 24 -2.50 -14.27 -3.32
CA SER A 24 -1.13 -14.63 -2.90
C SER A 24 -0.94 -16.14 -2.78
N ARG A 25 -1.92 -16.85 -2.21
CA ARG A 25 -1.86 -18.31 -2.06
C ARG A 25 -1.93 -19.00 -3.41
N LEU A 26 -2.81 -18.56 -4.30
CA LEU A 26 -2.91 -19.08 -5.67
C LEU A 26 -1.58 -18.85 -6.41
N ALA A 27 -1.04 -17.64 -6.39
CA ALA A 27 0.23 -17.33 -7.05
C ALA A 27 1.39 -18.17 -6.52
N ARG A 28 1.49 -18.35 -5.18
CA ARG A 28 2.48 -19.26 -4.58
C ARG A 28 2.34 -20.70 -5.06
N ASN A 29 1.10 -21.18 -5.17
CA ASN A 29 0.84 -22.53 -5.67
C ASN A 29 1.25 -22.68 -7.14
N THR A 30 0.89 -21.71 -7.98
CA THR A 30 1.27 -21.64 -9.41
C THR A 30 2.78 -21.70 -9.60
N ILE A 31 3.54 -20.92 -8.81
CA ILE A 31 5.01 -20.94 -8.80
C ILE A 31 5.50 -22.34 -8.38
N ALA A 32 5.01 -22.83 -7.25
CA ALA A 32 5.47 -24.09 -6.67
C ALA A 32 5.16 -25.32 -7.54
N SER A 33 4.08 -25.27 -8.33
CA SER A 33 3.71 -26.34 -9.26
C SER A 33 4.38 -26.25 -10.63
N ARG A 34 5.10 -25.15 -10.92
CA ARG A 34 5.57 -24.82 -12.27
C ARG A 34 4.43 -24.92 -13.28
N ASP A 35 3.35 -24.20 -12.96
CA ASP A 35 2.12 -24.21 -13.74
C ASP A 35 2.37 -23.96 -15.25
N PRO A 36 1.93 -24.86 -16.13
CA PRO A 36 2.15 -24.73 -17.58
C PRO A 36 1.26 -23.66 -18.23
N GLU A 37 0.16 -23.26 -17.59
CA GLU A 37 -0.83 -22.33 -18.16
C GLU A 37 -0.41 -20.86 -18.08
N ASN A 38 0.77 -20.55 -17.51
CA ASN A 38 1.26 -19.17 -17.30
C ASN A 38 0.26 -18.30 -16.50
N SER A 39 -0.58 -18.90 -15.65
CA SER A 39 -1.61 -18.18 -14.87
C SER A 39 -1.02 -17.17 -13.89
N LEU A 40 0.27 -17.30 -13.56
CA LEU A 40 0.98 -16.43 -12.61
C LEU A 40 0.85 -14.96 -13.00
N LEU A 41 1.04 -14.63 -14.28
CA LEU A 41 1.05 -13.24 -14.73
C LEU A 41 -0.31 -12.55 -14.48
N SER A 42 -1.42 -13.23 -14.72
CA SER A 42 -2.77 -12.74 -14.42
C SER A 42 -2.98 -12.56 -12.91
N LEU A 43 -2.47 -13.50 -12.09
CA LEU A 43 -2.54 -13.40 -10.64
C LEU A 43 -1.71 -12.23 -10.09
N LEU A 44 -0.53 -11.96 -10.65
CA LEU A 44 0.30 -10.82 -10.25
C LEU A 44 -0.37 -9.49 -10.57
N ARG A 45 -1.01 -9.37 -11.73
CA ARG A 45 -1.79 -8.16 -12.11
C ARG A 45 -2.97 -7.94 -11.17
N LEU A 46 -3.73 -9.00 -10.88
CA LEU A 46 -4.81 -8.94 -9.90
C LEU A 46 -4.29 -8.55 -8.51
N TYR A 47 -3.18 -9.13 -8.07
CA TYR A 47 -2.57 -8.80 -6.80
C TYR A 47 -2.17 -7.31 -6.75
N SER A 48 -1.47 -6.82 -7.79
CA SER A 48 -1.07 -5.41 -7.91
C SER A 48 -2.27 -4.46 -7.90
N PHE A 49 -3.34 -4.79 -8.63
CA PHE A 49 -4.58 -4.03 -8.62
C PHE A 49 -5.19 -3.97 -7.21
N LEU A 50 -5.24 -5.10 -6.51
CA LEU A 50 -5.80 -5.19 -5.16
C LEU A 50 -5.01 -4.39 -4.13
N ILE A 51 -3.67 -4.27 -4.25
CA ILE A 51 -2.87 -3.41 -3.35
C ILE A 51 -3.34 -1.95 -3.46
N GLY A 52 -3.51 -1.43 -4.69
CA GLY A 52 -3.97 -0.05 -4.88
C GLY A 52 -5.41 0.15 -4.41
N ALA A 53 -6.30 -0.82 -4.66
CA ALA A 53 -7.68 -0.79 -4.17
C ALA A 53 -7.74 -0.84 -2.63
N TRP A 54 -6.84 -1.62 -2.01
CA TRP A 54 -6.67 -1.66 -0.55
C TRP A 54 -6.25 -0.30 -0.03
N ALA A 55 -5.25 0.35 -0.65
CA ALA A 55 -4.78 1.68 -0.23
C ALA A 55 -5.89 2.74 -0.31
N GLU A 56 -6.74 2.69 -1.35
CA GLU A 56 -7.89 3.59 -1.47
C GLU A 56 -8.93 3.34 -0.38
N THR A 57 -9.29 2.08 -0.16
CA THR A 57 -10.28 1.69 0.85
C THR A 57 -9.78 1.99 2.26
N ARG A 58 -8.48 1.79 2.50
CA ARG A 58 -7.82 2.09 3.78
C ARG A 58 -7.88 3.58 4.10
N LEU A 59 -7.64 4.45 3.12
CA LEU A 59 -7.82 5.90 3.28
C LEU A 59 -9.26 6.23 3.65
N LYS A 60 -10.23 5.72 2.89
CA LYS A 60 -11.67 5.96 3.16
C LYS A 60 -12.07 5.50 4.57
N LYS A 61 -11.56 4.35 5.04
CA LYS A 61 -11.76 3.88 6.42
C LYS A 61 -11.19 4.87 7.43
N LEU A 62 -9.95 5.30 7.21
CA LEU A 62 -9.24 6.23 8.09
C LEU A 62 -9.93 7.60 8.20
N LEU A 63 -10.47 8.12 7.10
CA LEU A 63 -11.22 9.38 7.12
C LEU A 63 -12.50 9.31 7.96
N ASN A 64 -13.00 8.10 8.22
CA ASN A 64 -14.21 7.85 8.99
C ASN A 64 -13.95 7.37 10.43
N GLU A 65 -12.70 7.42 10.93
CA GLU A 65 -12.40 7.10 12.34
C GLU A 65 -13.13 8.05 13.29
N GLU A 66 -13.67 7.51 14.38
CA GLU A 66 -14.46 8.29 15.35
C GLU A 66 -13.68 9.42 16.01
N ARG A 67 -12.37 9.24 16.22
CA ARG A 67 -11.46 10.21 16.87
C ARG A 67 -10.51 10.88 15.87
N GLY A 68 -10.79 10.77 14.58
CA GLY A 68 -9.98 11.35 13.52
C GLY A 68 -10.49 12.73 13.13
N PHE A 69 -10.92 12.85 11.87
CA PHE A 69 -11.36 14.11 11.29
C PHE A 69 -12.83 14.42 11.56
N CYS A 70 -13.14 15.73 11.67
CA CYS A 70 -14.50 16.22 11.59
C CYS A 70 -15.04 16.13 10.15
N ASP A 71 -16.34 16.31 9.97
CA ASP A 71 -16.96 16.21 8.64
C ASP A 71 -16.46 17.27 7.65
N ALA A 72 -16.11 18.47 8.13
CA ALA A 72 -15.52 19.52 7.28
C ALA A 72 -14.15 19.10 6.73
N ASP A 73 -13.25 18.62 7.59
CA ASP A 73 -11.93 18.11 7.18
C ASP A 73 -12.06 16.92 6.22
N ARG A 74 -12.98 15.99 6.52
CA ARG A 74 -13.25 14.83 5.67
C ARG A 74 -13.71 15.25 4.28
N ASN A 75 -14.67 16.17 4.21
CA ASN A 75 -15.21 16.65 2.93
C ASN A 75 -14.14 17.36 2.12
N GLU A 76 -13.34 18.22 2.76
CA GLU A 76 -12.22 18.88 2.10
C GLU A 76 -11.25 17.86 1.48
N ILE A 77 -10.85 16.84 2.25
CA ILE A 77 -10.01 15.76 1.74
C ILE A 77 -10.70 15.06 0.56
N LEU A 78 -11.96 14.64 0.68
CA LEU A 78 -12.65 13.89 -0.36
C LEU A 78 -12.88 14.68 -1.66
N THR A 79 -12.95 16.01 -1.60
CA THR A 79 -13.10 16.87 -2.80
C THR A 79 -11.81 17.03 -3.60
N VAL A 80 -10.67 16.65 -3.04
CA VAL A 80 -9.40 16.68 -3.75
C VAL A 80 -9.41 15.66 -4.90
N ALA A 81 -8.97 16.12 -6.08
CA ALA A 81 -9.15 15.42 -7.35
C ALA A 81 -8.45 14.06 -7.41
N THR A 82 -7.25 13.92 -6.85
CA THR A 82 -6.46 12.69 -6.96
C THR A 82 -6.37 11.97 -5.61
N GLN A 83 -6.42 10.64 -5.64
CA GLN A 83 -6.20 9.81 -4.44
C GLN A 83 -4.85 10.13 -3.79
N MET A 84 -3.84 10.53 -4.58
CA MET A 84 -2.54 10.85 -4.03
C MET A 84 -2.57 12.13 -3.19
N ASP A 85 -3.22 13.16 -3.69
CA ASP A 85 -3.36 14.42 -2.98
C ASP A 85 -4.29 14.28 -1.77
N GLN A 86 -5.28 13.38 -1.82
CA GLN A 86 -6.08 13.02 -0.64
C GLN A 86 -5.22 12.45 0.50
N TRP A 87 -4.28 11.55 0.19
CA TRP A 87 -3.33 11.02 1.18
C TRP A 87 -2.41 12.11 1.75
N LYS A 88 -1.89 13.01 0.91
CA LYS A 88 -1.04 14.12 1.35
C LYS A 88 -1.80 15.06 2.28
N LEU A 89 -3.00 15.48 1.87
CA LEU A 89 -3.83 16.40 2.66
C LEU A 89 -4.28 15.75 3.98
N THR A 90 -4.52 14.45 3.99
CA THR A 90 -4.79 13.68 5.22
C THR A 90 -3.64 13.81 6.22
N ILE A 91 -2.40 13.62 5.77
CA ILE A 91 -1.22 13.75 6.65
C ILE A 91 -1.06 15.20 7.11
N GLU A 92 -1.13 16.14 6.18
CA GLU A 92 -1.02 17.57 6.48
C GLU A 92 -2.03 18.00 7.55
N LYS A 93 -3.32 17.67 7.38
CA LYS A 93 -4.36 18.02 8.34
C LYS A 93 -4.14 17.35 9.69
N ALA A 94 -3.72 16.09 9.72
CA ALA A 94 -3.45 15.40 10.97
C ALA A 94 -2.29 16.05 11.76
N PHE A 95 -1.21 16.46 11.08
CA PHE A 95 -0.14 17.25 11.71
C PHE A 95 -0.66 18.62 12.17
N ARG A 96 -1.40 19.35 11.33
CA ARG A 96 -1.98 20.65 11.73
C ARG A 96 -2.83 20.54 13.00
N ASN A 97 -3.65 19.50 13.09
CA ASN A 97 -4.53 19.26 14.23
C ASN A 97 -3.73 18.94 15.51
N HIS A 98 -2.72 18.08 15.44
CA HIS A 98 -1.94 17.65 16.62
C HIS A 98 -0.91 18.64 17.13
N TYR A 99 -0.48 19.56 16.27
CA TYR A 99 0.52 20.58 16.60
C TYR A 99 -0.09 21.99 16.67
N GLY A 100 -1.41 22.13 16.54
CA GLY A 100 -2.11 23.41 16.70
C GLY A 100 -1.83 24.43 15.59
N LEU A 101 -1.42 23.97 14.41
CA LEU A 101 -0.95 24.83 13.31
C LEU A 101 -2.07 25.09 12.30
N LYS A 102 -2.66 26.29 12.31
CA LYS A 102 -3.75 26.63 11.37
C LYS A 102 -3.27 26.92 9.96
N LYS A 103 -2.31 27.84 9.81
CA LYS A 103 -1.85 28.34 8.49
C LYS A 103 -0.33 28.34 8.32
N ALA A 104 0.43 28.09 9.38
CA ALA A 104 1.88 28.04 9.30
C ALA A 104 2.32 26.94 8.33
N GLU A 105 3.40 27.18 7.59
CA GLU A 105 4.07 26.13 6.83
C GLU A 105 4.49 25.00 7.76
N LEU A 106 4.42 23.75 7.31
CA LEU A 106 4.83 22.59 8.10
C LEU A 106 6.34 22.34 7.90
N ASN A 107 7.16 22.97 8.74
CA ASN A 107 8.62 22.93 8.65
C ASN A 107 9.25 22.85 10.05
N ASN A 108 10.57 22.79 10.12
CA ASN A 108 11.30 22.63 11.38
C ASN A 108 11.04 23.76 12.38
N VAL A 109 10.70 24.97 11.91
CA VAL A 109 10.43 26.13 12.78
C VAL A 109 9.06 25.99 13.43
N SER A 110 8.04 25.56 12.69
CA SER A 110 6.66 25.48 13.20
C SER A 110 6.34 24.17 13.92
N LEU A 111 6.90 23.05 13.46
CA LEU A 111 6.66 21.71 14.01
C LEU A 111 7.72 21.29 15.03
N GLY A 112 8.90 21.92 14.99
CA GLY A 112 10.10 21.39 15.63
C GLY A 112 10.76 20.30 14.77
N GLU A 113 12.06 20.07 15.02
CA GLU A 113 12.91 19.18 14.22
C GLU A 113 12.33 17.76 14.07
N THR A 114 11.93 17.13 15.17
CA THR A 114 11.44 15.74 15.14
C THR A 114 10.15 15.58 14.35
N ALA A 115 9.16 16.44 14.59
CA ALA A 115 7.86 16.34 13.91
C ALA A 115 7.97 16.72 12.43
N ALA A 116 8.78 17.72 12.09
CA ALA A 116 9.07 18.07 10.70
C ALA A 116 9.78 16.92 9.97
N ALA A 117 10.75 16.26 10.59
CA ALA A 117 11.40 15.08 10.01
C ALA A 117 10.40 13.94 9.76
N ARG A 118 9.51 13.67 10.71
CA ARG A 118 8.45 12.66 10.55
C ARG A 118 7.48 13.01 9.42
N PHE A 119 7.06 14.26 9.32
CA PHE A 119 6.21 14.77 8.24
C PHE A 119 6.89 14.60 6.86
N ASN A 120 8.15 15.01 6.74
CA ASN A 120 8.91 14.92 5.49
C ASN A 120 9.11 13.46 5.05
N VAL A 121 9.41 12.57 5.98
CA VAL A 121 9.56 11.14 5.72
C VAL A 121 8.26 10.54 5.20
N LEU A 122 7.13 10.83 5.83
CA LEU A 122 5.83 10.32 5.37
C LEU A 122 5.47 10.82 3.97
N ASN A 123 5.70 12.11 3.69
CA ASN A 123 5.51 12.68 2.36
C ASN A 123 6.45 12.04 1.32
N LYS A 124 7.69 11.75 1.69
CA LYS A 124 8.64 11.04 0.81
C LYS A 124 8.09 9.67 0.42
N ILE A 125 7.65 8.86 1.40
CA ILE A 125 7.09 7.52 1.15
C ILE A 125 5.84 7.61 0.27
N ILE A 126 4.97 8.59 0.51
CA ILE A 126 3.80 8.85 -0.33
C ILE A 126 4.20 9.09 -1.80
N ASN A 127 5.16 9.98 -2.03
CA ASN A 127 5.57 10.39 -3.38
C ASN A 127 6.37 9.32 -4.13
N GLU A 128 7.17 8.54 -3.41
CA GLU A 128 8.05 7.54 -4.00
C GLU A 128 7.36 6.18 -4.14
N ASP A 129 6.72 5.70 -3.07
CA ASP A 129 6.25 4.31 -3.01
C ASP A 129 4.74 4.18 -3.29
N LEU A 130 3.92 4.99 -2.62
CA LEU A 130 2.46 4.89 -2.75
C LEU A 130 1.96 5.40 -4.10
N ARG A 131 2.54 6.48 -4.62
CA ARG A 131 2.21 7.04 -5.95
C ARG A 131 2.25 5.97 -7.03
N ILE A 132 3.32 5.18 -7.07
CA ILE A 132 3.51 4.13 -8.08
C ILE A 132 2.35 3.12 -8.02
N LEU A 133 1.96 2.69 -6.82
CA LEU A 133 0.88 1.72 -6.65
C LEU A 133 -0.49 2.25 -7.08
N ILE A 134 -0.77 3.52 -6.80
CA ILE A 134 -1.99 4.20 -7.24
C ILE A 134 -2.02 4.31 -8.77
N GLU A 135 -0.92 4.76 -9.37
CA GLU A 135 -0.81 4.89 -10.83
C GLU A 135 -0.96 3.54 -11.53
N ILE A 136 -0.26 2.50 -11.07
CA ILE A 136 -0.39 1.14 -11.62
C ILE A 136 -1.82 0.62 -11.48
N ARG A 137 -2.46 0.82 -10.32
CA ARG A 137 -3.87 0.42 -10.13
C ARG A 137 -4.76 1.09 -11.17
N ASN A 138 -4.60 2.38 -11.41
CA ASN A 138 -5.43 3.12 -12.37
C ASN A 138 -5.27 2.53 -13.78
N LYS A 139 -4.04 2.23 -14.22
CA LYS A 139 -3.81 1.57 -15.52
C LYS A 139 -4.51 0.21 -15.61
N LEU A 140 -4.36 -0.63 -14.58
CA LEU A 140 -5.00 -1.95 -14.52
C LEU A 140 -6.54 -1.86 -14.51
N ALA A 141 -7.10 -0.87 -13.80
CA ALA A 141 -8.53 -0.61 -13.75
C ALA A 141 -9.12 -0.24 -15.14
N HIS A 142 -8.33 0.45 -15.97
CA HIS A 142 -8.70 0.82 -17.34
C HIS A 142 -8.45 -0.29 -18.37
N GLY A 143 -8.16 -1.52 -17.95
CA GLY A 143 -7.92 -2.63 -18.88
C GLY A 143 -6.52 -2.64 -19.51
N GLN A 144 -5.62 -1.76 -19.06
CA GLN A 144 -4.25 -1.67 -19.57
C GLN A 144 -3.31 -2.66 -18.85
N TRP A 145 -3.56 -3.96 -19.05
CA TRP A 145 -2.94 -5.06 -18.28
C TRP A 145 -1.53 -5.43 -18.75
N ILE A 146 -1.16 -5.03 -19.96
CA ILE A 146 0.16 -5.27 -20.56
C ILE A 146 0.80 -3.95 -20.97
N TYR A 147 0.08 -3.16 -21.78
CA TYR A 147 0.56 -1.90 -22.37
C TYR A 147 -0.13 -0.71 -21.69
N PRO A 148 0.49 -0.06 -20.70
CA PRO A 148 -0.03 1.16 -20.09
C PRO A 148 0.18 2.34 -21.05
N PHE A 149 -0.90 2.95 -21.48
CA PHE A 149 -0.90 4.15 -22.33
C PHE A 149 -0.84 5.42 -21.48
N ASN A 150 -0.34 6.52 -22.05
CA ASN A 150 -0.47 7.87 -21.49
C ASN A 150 -1.94 8.31 -21.37
N SER A 151 -2.17 9.49 -20.77
CA SER A 151 -3.51 10.06 -20.60
C SER A 151 -4.28 10.22 -21.91
N GLU A 152 -3.58 10.48 -23.01
CA GLU A 152 -4.16 10.70 -24.33
C GLU A 152 -4.44 9.38 -25.09
N GLY A 153 -3.95 8.24 -24.60
CA GLY A 153 -4.10 6.95 -25.27
C GLY A 153 -3.22 6.79 -26.53
N THR A 154 -2.23 7.65 -26.73
CA THR A 154 -1.44 7.74 -27.97
C THR A 154 -0.08 7.06 -27.90
N ALA A 155 0.46 6.85 -26.69
CA ALA A 155 1.79 6.27 -26.51
C ALA A 155 1.88 5.40 -25.25
N ILE A 156 2.77 4.41 -25.25
CA ILE A 156 3.04 3.55 -24.09
C ILE A 156 3.94 4.30 -23.10
N GLU A 157 3.54 4.35 -21.84
CA GLU A 157 4.37 4.84 -20.74
C GLU A 157 5.41 3.78 -20.35
N GLN A 158 6.61 3.89 -20.92
CA GLN A 158 7.66 2.86 -20.81
C GLN A 158 8.04 2.50 -19.36
N ASP A 159 8.09 3.48 -18.46
CA ASP A 159 8.37 3.20 -17.04
C ASP A 159 7.28 2.36 -16.39
N LYS A 160 6.00 2.68 -16.65
CA LYS A 160 4.87 1.89 -16.14
C LYS A 160 4.82 0.52 -16.79
N TYR A 161 5.15 0.42 -18.08
CA TYR A 161 5.25 -0.85 -18.79
C TYR A 161 6.28 -1.77 -18.11
N ARG A 162 7.46 -1.23 -17.80
CA ARG A 162 8.50 -1.96 -17.07
C ARG A 162 8.03 -2.37 -15.68
N LEU A 163 7.44 -1.46 -14.92
CA LEU A 163 6.95 -1.72 -13.57
C LEU A 163 5.87 -2.81 -13.54
N ILE A 164 4.96 -2.84 -14.50
CA ILE A 164 3.90 -3.87 -14.58
C ILE A 164 4.49 -5.22 -14.98
N ASN A 165 5.34 -5.25 -16.01
CA ASN A 165 5.74 -6.50 -16.66
C ASN A 165 6.99 -7.15 -16.04
N GLN A 166 7.76 -6.44 -15.21
CA GLN A 166 8.90 -7.00 -14.46
C GLN A 166 8.57 -7.32 -13.01
N GLU A 167 7.32 -7.11 -12.61
CA GLU A 167 6.88 -7.37 -11.26
C GLU A 167 6.86 -8.88 -10.94
N ASN A 168 7.17 -9.24 -9.70
CA ASN A 168 7.06 -10.61 -9.22
C ASN A 168 6.27 -10.67 -7.90
N LEU A 169 5.91 -11.89 -7.47
CA LEU A 169 5.07 -12.05 -6.28
C LEU A 169 5.74 -11.49 -5.01
N GLN A 170 7.04 -11.68 -4.87
CA GLN A 170 7.76 -11.28 -3.66
C GLN A 170 7.87 -9.76 -3.56
N SER A 171 8.19 -9.08 -4.66
CA SER A 171 8.22 -7.61 -4.71
C SER A 171 6.85 -7.01 -4.42
N LEU A 172 5.76 -7.60 -4.93
CA LEU A 172 4.39 -7.17 -4.61
C LEU A 172 4.03 -7.37 -3.14
N GLN A 173 4.46 -8.48 -2.53
CA GLN A 173 4.25 -8.72 -1.11
C GLN A 173 4.98 -7.67 -0.26
N PHE A 174 6.20 -7.29 -0.63
CA PHE A 174 6.92 -6.22 0.03
C PHE A 174 6.26 -4.86 -0.18
N LYS A 175 5.83 -4.51 -1.40
CA LYS A 175 5.09 -3.27 -1.66
C LYS A 175 3.80 -3.19 -0.85
N TYR A 176 3.06 -4.30 -0.74
CA TYR A 176 1.88 -4.37 0.11
C TYR A 176 2.22 -4.12 1.59
N ALA A 177 3.27 -4.76 2.11
CA ALA A 177 3.74 -4.53 3.49
C ALA A 177 4.16 -3.08 3.73
N LEU A 178 4.85 -2.46 2.77
CA LEU A 178 5.27 -1.05 2.83
C LEU A 178 4.06 -0.13 3.00
N VAL A 179 3.05 -0.26 2.13
CA VAL A 179 1.84 0.58 2.24
C VAL A 179 1.06 0.28 3.50
N LYS A 180 1.09 -0.95 3.99
CA LYS A 180 0.47 -1.29 5.28
C LYS A 180 1.11 -0.54 6.43
N HIS A 181 2.44 -0.57 6.55
CA HIS A 181 3.17 0.19 7.58
C HIS A 181 2.95 1.69 7.46
N LEU A 182 2.92 2.23 6.24
CA LEU A 182 2.57 3.64 6.00
C LEU A 182 1.16 3.94 6.53
N ALA A 183 0.16 3.15 6.13
CA ALA A 183 -1.22 3.38 6.50
C ALA A 183 -1.47 3.22 8.01
N ASP A 184 -0.76 2.29 8.67
CA ASP A 184 -0.84 2.12 10.12
C ASP A 184 -0.19 3.30 10.85
N THR A 185 0.95 3.79 10.37
CA THR A 185 1.57 5.03 10.89
C THR A 185 0.64 6.24 10.74
N VAL A 186 -0.02 6.39 9.58
CA VAL A 186 -0.97 7.49 9.34
C VAL A 186 -2.25 7.31 10.14
N HIS A 187 -2.68 6.07 10.39
CA HIS A 187 -3.81 5.80 11.29
C HIS A 187 -3.50 6.26 12.71
N ASP A 188 -2.34 5.92 13.25
CA ASP A 188 -1.91 6.38 14.58
C ASP A 188 -1.84 7.91 14.61
N LEU A 189 -1.25 8.52 13.57
CA LEU A 189 -1.22 9.98 13.40
C LEU A 189 -2.61 10.58 13.42
N VAL A 190 -3.60 9.97 12.78
CA VAL A 190 -4.95 10.54 12.69
C VAL A 190 -5.72 10.38 13.99
N VAL A 191 -5.55 9.25 14.67
CA VAL A 191 -6.35 8.91 15.87
C VAL A 191 -5.76 9.51 17.16
N SER A 192 -4.43 9.58 17.28
CA SER A 192 -3.79 9.99 18.54
C SER A 192 -2.33 10.38 18.37
N LYS A 193 -2.00 11.66 18.65
CA LYS A 193 -0.63 12.15 18.74
C LYS A 193 0.26 11.27 19.63
N ALA A 194 -0.23 10.90 20.82
CA ALA A 194 0.54 10.10 21.76
C ALA A 194 0.86 8.69 21.22
N THR A 195 -0.09 8.07 20.53
CA THR A 195 0.12 6.75 19.89
C THR A 195 1.11 6.88 18.74
N PHE A 196 0.92 7.89 17.88
CA PHE A 196 1.83 8.20 16.79
C PHE A 196 3.26 8.41 17.26
N GLU A 197 3.49 9.28 18.24
CA GLU A 197 4.83 9.60 18.72
C GLU A 197 5.54 8.39 19.35
N ARG A 198 4.79 7.54 20.05
CA ARG A 198 5.29 6.30 20.68
C ARG A 198 5.67 5.23 19.64
N ASP A 199 4.81 5.01 18.65
CA ASP A 199 4.91 3.86 17.76
C ASP A 199 5.57 4.18 16.40
N PHE A 200 5.78 5.47 16.07
CA PHE A 200 6.37 5.92 14.81
C PHE A 200 7.66 5.19 14.45
N ASP A 201 8.61 5.15 15.40
CA ASP A 201 9.94 4.59 15.14
C ASP A 201 9.87 3.08 14.87
N ALA A 202 8.93 2.38 15.51
CA ALA A 202 8.69 0.96 15.28
C ALA A 202 8.14 0.71 13.87
N HIS A 203 7.12 1.47 13.44
CA HIS A 203 6.59 1.37 12.08
C HIS A 203 7.64 1.75 11.03
N PHE A 204 8.40 2.82 11.29
CA PHE A 204 9.42 3.29 10.38
C PHE A 204 10.58 2.28 10.22
N LYS A 205 10.99 1.62 11.30
CA LYS A 205 11.96 0.53 11.25
C LYS A 205 11.45 -0.62 10.36
N GLN A 206 10.19 -1.03 10.50
CA GLN A 206 9.62 -2.07 9.66
C GLN A 206 9.56 -1.65 8.19
N LEU A 207 9.17 -0.41 7.92
CA LEU A 207 9.13 0.14 6.57
C LEU A 207 10.51 0.12 5.90
N ASN A 208 11.55 0.59 6.61
CA ASN A 208 12.92 0.56 6.09
C ASN A 208 13.42 -0.87 5.88
N GLN A 209 13.07 -1.79 6.77
CA GLN A 209 13.42 -3.20 6.61
C GLN A 209 12.77 -3.80 5.35
N VAL A 210 11.52 -3.42 5.04
CA VAL A 210 10.83 -3.82 3.81
C VAL A 210 11.54 -3.24 2.58
N LYS A 211 11.95 -1.96 2.60
CA LYS A 211 12.72 -1.34 1.50
C LYS A 211 14.05 -2.06 1.26
N ILE A 212 14.80 -2.33 2.32
CA ILE A 212 16.06 -3.10 2.26
C ILE A 212 15.82 -4.50 1.64
N ASN A 213 14.72 -5.16 2.03
CA ASN A 213 14.38 -6.48 1.47
C ASN A 213 14.04 -6.40 -0.03
N LEU A 214 13.33 -5.35 -0.45
CA LEU A 214 12.97 -5.15 -1.85
C LEU A 214 14.21 -4.96 -2.74
N GLU A 215 15.26 -4.33 -2.23
CA GLU A 215 16.54 -4.15 -2.93
C GLU A 215 17.43 -5.40 -2.89
N ARG A 216 17.50 -6.08 -1.75
CA ARG A 216 18.51 -7.13 -1.51
C ARG A 216 18.04 -8.55 -1.80
N LYS A 217 16.73 -8.83 -1.73
CA LYS A 217 16.22 -10.20 -1.91
C LYS A 217 16.10 -10.51 -3.40
N LYS A 218 16.71 -11.62 -3.81
CA LYS A 218 16.58 -12.16 -5.17
C LYS A 218 15.32 -13.00 -5.27
N TYR A 219 14.52 -12.75 -6.30
CA TYR A 219 13.29 -13.49 -6.53
C TYR A 219 13.53 -14.99 -6.79
N SER A 220 14.64 -15.33 -7.45
CA SER A 220 15.05 -16.72 -7.70
C SER A 220 15.09 -17.57 -6.42
N ASP A 221 15.61 -17.00 -5.33
CA ASP A 221 15.75 -17.70 -4.05
C ASP A 221 14.37 -17.99 -3.44
N TYR A 222 13.42 -17.07 -3.63
CA TYR A 222 12.05 -17.21 -3.17
C TYR A 222 11.27 -18.26 -3.98
N GLU A 223 11.44 -18.24 -5.30
CA GLU A 223 10.87 -19.26 -6.20
C GLU A 223 11.39 -20.66 -5.86
N ASP A 224 12.70 -20.82 -5.74
CA ASP A 224 13.34 -22.09 -5.37
C ASP A 224 12.84 -22.60 -4.02
N MET A 225 12.70 -21.72 -3.04
CA MET A 225 12.16 -22.05 -1.72
C MET A 225 10.73 -22.62 -1.83
N LEU A 226 9.85 -22.01 -2.64
CA LEU A 226 8.48 -22.48 -2.82
C LEU A 226 8.43 -23.86 -3.50
N ILE A 227 9.24 -24.06 -4.53
CA ILE A 227 9.34 -25.33 -5.26
C ILE A 227 9.87 -26.44 -4.34
N LYS A 228 10.96 -26.18 -3.60
CA LYS A 228 11.54 -27.14 -2.65
C LYS A 228 10.53 -27.59 -1.60
N ARG A 229 9.81 -26.64 -0.97
CA ARG A 229 8.75 -26.94 0.01
C ARG A 229 7.66 -27.86 -0.55
N ARG A 230 7.27 -27.66 -1.82
CA ARG A 230 6.26 -28.50 -2.50
C ARG A 230 6.75 -29.92 -2.75
N ILE A 231 8.02 -30.07 -3.17
CA ILE A 231 8.65 -31.37 -3.38
C ILE A 231 8.73 -32.15 -2.06
N GLU A 232 9.21 -31.51 -1.00
CA GLU A 232 9.32 -32.12 0.33
C GLU A 232 7.96 -32.55 0.89
N SER A 233 6.94 -31.70 0.76
CA SER A 233 5.57 -32.03 1.17
C SER A 233 5.03 -33.27 0.44
N ARG A 234 5.22 -33.36 -0.88
CA ARG A 234 4.81 -34.54 -1.67
C ARG A 234 5.56 -35.81 -1.31
N ARG A 235 6.85 -35.71 -0.95
CA ARG A 235 7.64 -36.86 -0.49
C ARG A 235 7.10 -37.41 0.85
N LYS A 236 6.77 -36.54 1.79
CA LYS A 236 6.19 -36.94 3.09
C LYS A 236 4.85 -37.65 2.93
N THR A 237 3.95 -37.13 2.09
CA THR A 237 2.63 -37.74 1.84
C THR A 237 2.71 -39.12 1.16
N LYS A 238 3.79 -39.44 0.45
CA LYS A 238 4.00 -40.77 -0.16
C LYS A 238 4.58 -41.81 0.80
N LEU A 239 5.10 -41.37 1.95
CA LEU A 239 5.73 -42.22 2.98
C LEU A 239 4.78 -42.53 4.15
N THR A 240 3.60 -41.92 4.17
CA THR A 240 2.50 -42.12 5.12
C THR A 240 1.34 -42.79 4.43
#